data_AF-A0A7J8LJP2-F1
#
_entry.id   AF-A0A7J8LJP2-F1
#
_cell.length_a   1.000
_cell.length_b   1.000
_cell.length_c   1.000
_cell.angle_alpha   90.00
_cell.angle_beta   90.00
_cell.angle_gamma   90.00
#
_symmetry.space_group_name_H-M   'P 1'
#
loop_
_entity.id
_entity.type
_entity.pdbx_description
1 polymer ?
#
loop_
_entity_poly.entity_id
_entity_poly.type
_entity_poly.pdbx_seq_one_letter_code
_entity_poly.pdbx_strand_id
1 'polypeptide(L)'
;YPQCQLIEVNAHSLFSKWFSESGKLVAKLFQKIQEMIEEENNLVFVLIDEVESLAAARKAALSGSEPSDSIRVVNALLTQMDKLKSSPNVIILTTSNITAAIDIAFVDRADIKAYVGPPTLQARYEILRSCLQELIRTGIISNIQGSSQYILSDYVTLKEKLNMHEIQEAQTTFHLCKQLAEAAEACEGLSGRTLRKLPFLAHAALDNPYCCDPNKLLNTMIDTARRERSELPD
;
A
#
# COMPACT_ATOMS: atom_id res chain seq x y z
N TYR A 1 24.83 -10.61 4.85
CA TYR A 1 24.79 -9.18 4.47
C TYR A 1 24.42 -8.33 5.69
N PRO A 2 25.38 -7.68 6.37
CA PRO A 2 25.11 -6.75 7.48
C PRO A 2 24.49 -5.42 7.06
N GLN A 3 24.53 -5.07 5.78
CA GLN A 3 23.90 -3.86 5.22
C GLN A 3 22.83 -4.24 4.21
N CYS A 4 21.82 -3.38 4.08
CA CYS A 4 20.71 -3.55 3.17
C CYS A 4 20.42 -2.22 2.47
N GLN A 5 20.30 -2.25 1.14
CA GLN A 5 19.98 -1.08 0.31
C GLN A 5 18.67 -1.34 -0.43
N LEU A 6 17.81 -0.32 -0.48
CA LEU A 6 16.59 -0.33 -1.30
C LEU A 6 16.72 0.74 -2.38
N ILE A 7 16.66 0.32 -3.64
CA ILE A 7 16.59 1.21 -4.79
C ILE A 7 15.17 1.13 -5.37
N GLU A 8 14.46 2.25 -5.33
CA GLU A 8 13.14 2.39 -5.94
C GLU A 8 13.26 3.01 -7.33
N VAL A 9 12.68 2.33 -8.31
CA VAL A 9 12.63 2.71 -9.72
C VAL A 9 11.17 2.85 -10.12
N ASN A 10 10.66 4.08 -10.16
CA ASN A 10 9.33 4.34 -10.69
C ASN A 10 9.36 4.29 -12.22
N ALA A 11 8.67 3.31 -12.81
CA ALA A 11 8.69 3.07 -14.24
C ALA A 11 8.07 4.20 -15.06
N HIS A 12 7.02 4.86 -14.56
CA HIS A 12 6.38 6.00 -15.22
C HIS A 12 7.34 7.21 -15.37
N SER A 13 8.21 7.42 -14.37
CA SER A 13 9.22 8.47 -14.37
C SER A 13 10.35 8.23 -15.37
N LEU A 14 10.61 6.97 -15.75
CA LEU A 14 11.62 6.62 -16.75
C LEU A 14 11.25 7.11 -18.16
N PHE A 15 9.96 7.19 -18.49
CA PHE A 15 9.48 7.65 -19.80
C PHE A 15 9.25 9.15 -19.87
N SER A 16 8.66 9.75 -18.83
CA SER A 16 8.20 11.14 -18.84
C SER A 16 9.32 12.19 -18.73
N LYS A 17 10.34 11.94 -17.91
CA LYS A 17 11.44 12.91 -17.68
C LYS A 17 12.58 12.83 -18.71
N TRP A 18 12.62 11.79 -19.53
CA TRP A 18 13.85 11.38 -20.23
C TRP A 18 13.63 10.92 -21.67
N PHE A 19 12.59 11.44 -22.32
CA PHE A 19 12.38 11.23 -23.74
C PHE A 19 13.59 11.78 -24.51
N SER A 20 14.36 10.90 -25.17
CA SER A 20 15.67 11.08 -25.85
C SER A 20 16.94 10.61 -25.10
N GLU A 21 17.02 10.65 -23.75
CA GLU A 21 18.22 10.23 -22.98
C GLU A 21 18.05 8.94 -22.14
N SER A 22 16.82 8.45 -22.03
CA SER A 22 16.38 7.37 -21.13
C SER A 22 17.25 6.11 -21.16
N GLY A 23 17.68 5.63 -22.33
CA GLY A 23 18.51 4.41 -22.42
C GLY A 23 19.87 4.53 -21.70
N LYS A 24 20.53 5.70 -21.79
CA LYS A 24 21.81 5.94 -21.10
C LYS A 24 21.62 6.05 -19.59
N LEU A 25 20.48 6.57 -19.15
CA LEU A 25 20.18 6.76 -17.74
C LEU A 25 19.78 5.45 -17.06
N VAL A 26 19.03 4.59 -17.76
CA VAL A 26 18.82 3.21 -17.33
C VAL A 26 20.18 2.51 -17.19
N ALA A 27 21.07 2.63 -18.17
CA ALA A 27 22.41 2.04 -18.05
C ALA A 27 23.20 2.59 -16.84
N LYS A 28 23.20 3.91 -16.62
CA LYS A 28 23.86 4.53 -15.45
C LYS A 28 23.25 4.11 -14.12
N LEU A 29 21.93 3.99 -14.05
CA LEU A 29 21.22 3.53 -12.85
C LEU A 29 21.65 2.11 -12.51
N PHE A 30 21.61 1.19 -13.48
CA PHE A 30 21.99 -0.19 -13.25
C PHE A 30 23.49 -0.37 -13.03
N GLN A 31 24.33 0.51 -13.57
CA GLN A 31 25.75 0.55 -13.23
C GLN A 31 25.95 0.87 -11.74
N LYS A 32 25.24 1.87 -11.20
CA LYS A 32 25.29 2.17 -9.75
C LYS A 32 24.77 1.01 -8.90
N ILE A 33 23.71 0.36 -9.35
CA ILE A 33 23.19 -0.84 -8.67
C ILE A 33 24.25 -1.94 -8.69
N GLN A 34 24.94 -2.14 -9.82
CA GLN A 34 26.03 -3.11 -9.94
C GLN A 34 27.19 -2.80 -8.97
N GLU A 35 27.60 -1.54 -8.87
CA GLU A 35 28.64 -1.10 -7.91
C GLU A 35 28.22 -1.44 -6.46
N MET A 36 26.94 -1.25 -6.11
CA MET A 36 26.40 -1.62 -4.79
C MET A 36 26.33 -3.14 -4.56
N ILE A 37 26.19 -3.93 -5.62
CA ILE A 37 26.13 -5.39 -5.58
C ILE A 37 27.52 -5.99 -5.39
N GLU A 38 28.55 -5.36 -5.95
CA GLU A 38 29.95 -5.79 -5.80
C GLU A 38 30.45 -5.70 -4.35
N GLU A 39 29.76 -4.93 -3.50
CA GLU A 39 29.99 -4.93 -2.06
C GLU A 39 29.43 -6.21 -1.41
N GLU A 40 30.30 -7.19 -1.13
CA GLU A 40 29.93 -8.52 -0.59
C GLU A 40 29.10 -8.49 0.71
N ASN A 41 29.16 -7.39 1.46
CA ASN A 41 28.42 -7.22 2.72
C ASN A 41 27.02 -6.62 2.54
N ASN A 42 26.60 -6.33 1.32
CA ASN A 42 25.38 -5.61 1.02
C ASN A 42 24.32 -6.52 0.38
N LEU A 43 23.09 -6.46 0.90
CA LEU A 43 21.89 -7.05 0.30
C LEU A 43 21.13 -5.95 -0.43
N VAL A 44 20.91 -6.12 -1.73
CA VAL A 44 20.32 -5.08 -2.57
C VAL A 44 18.90 -5.46 -2.98
N PHE A 45 17.93 -4.62 -2.60
CA PHE A 45 16.56 -4.68 -3.08
C PHE A 45 16.36 -3.68 -4.20
N VAL A 46 15.90 -4.15 -5.35
CA VAL A 46 15.50 -3.30 -6.48
C VAL A 46 13.99 -3.36 -6.61
N LEU A 47 13.30 -2.29 -6.24
CA LEU A 47 11.86 -2.14 -6.40
C LEU A 47 11.57 -1.42 -7.72
N ILE A 48 10.83 -2.05 -8.63
CA ILE A 48 10.33 -1.44 -9.86
C ILE A 48 8.82 -1.28 -9.74
N ASP A 49 8.37 -0.06 -9.52
CA ASP A 49 6.97 0.27 -9.28
C ASP A 49 6.25 0.60 -10.59
N GLU A 50 4.98 0.20 -10.70
CA GLU A 50 4.08 0.49 -11.83
C GLU A 50 4.57 -0.07 -13.18
N VAL A 51 5.01 -1.34 -13.22
CA VAL A 51 5.57 -1.96 -14.44
C VAL A 51 4.57 -2.06 -15.60
N GLU A 52 3.27 -1.93 -15.35
CA GLU A 52 2.24 -1.82 -16.39
C GLU A 52 2.46 -0.63 -17.33
N SER A 53 3.11 0.45 -16.86
CA SER A 53 3.44 1.60 -17.70
C SER A 53 4.45 1.23 -18.81
N LEU A 54 5.38 0.33 -18.51
CA LEU A 54 6.35 -0.21 -19.46
C LEU A 54 5.66 -1.08 -20.52
N ALA A 55 4.69 -1.89 -20.09
CA ALA A 55 3.87 -2.73 -20.95
C ALA A 55 3.05 -1.89 -21.95
N ALA A 56 2.41 -0.83 -21.45
CA ALA A 56 1.61 0.08 -22.25
C ALA A 56 2.46 0.81 -23.30
N ALA A 57 3.61 1.36 -22.90
CA ALA A 57 4.54 2.04 -23.81
C ALA A 57 5.04 1.11 -24.92
N ARG A 58 5.39 -0.14 -24.58
CA ARG A 58 5.80 -1.14 -25.59
C ARG A 58 4.67 -1.46 -26.56
N LYS A 59 3.44 -1.65 -26.09
CA LYS A 59 2.27 -1.89 -26.96
C LYS A 59 1.99 -0.71 -27.89
N ALA A 60 2.03 0.53 -27.36
CA ALA A 60 1.79 1.75 -28.12
C ALA A 60 2.83 1.96 -29.23
N ALA A 61 4.10 1.67 -28.97
CA ALA A 61 5.13 1.75 -30.00
C ALA A 61 5.01 0.63 -31.06
N LEU A 62 4.58 -0.58 -30.69
CA LEU A 62 4.31 -1.65 -31.66
C LEU A 62 3.11 -1.34 -32.58
N SER A 63 2.11 -0.58 -32.09
CA SER A 63 1.00 -0.08 -32.90
C SER A 63 1.33 1.16 -33.74
N GLY A 64 2.57 1.66 -33.68
CA GLY A 64 3.01 2.85 -34.40
C GLY A 64 2.46 4.18 -33.87
N SER A 65 1.82 4.18 -32.70
CA SER A 65 1.28 5.38 -32.06
C SER A 65 2.32 6.12 -31.21
N GLU A 66 3.43 5.48 -30.87
CA GLU A 66 4.59 6.08 -30.19
C GLU A 66 5.91 5.76 -30.89
N PRO A 67 6.97 6.58 -30.70
CA PRO A 67 8.31 6.30 -31.21
C PRO A 67 8.87 4.98 -30.70
N SER A 68 9.62 4.28 -31.55
CA SER A 68 10.30 3.01 -31.23
C SER A 68 11.36 3.13 -30.12
N ASP A 69 11.69 4.35 -29.70
CA ASP A 69 12.58 4.62 -28.58
C ASP A 69 12.05 4.08 -27.24
N SER A 70 10.72 4.07 -27.03
CA SER A 70 10.13 3.52 -25.79
C SER A 70 10.39 2.01 -25.67
N ILE A 71 10.30 1.27 -26.79
CA ILE A 71 10.66 -0.16 -26.85
C ILE A 71 12.13 -0.38 -26.48
N ARG A 72 13.02 0.49 -26.95
CA ARG A 72 14.46 0.39 -26.66
C ARG A 72 14.73 0.53 -25.16
N VAL A 73 14.03 1.44 -24.48
CA VAL A 73 14.14 1.64 -23.03
C VAL A 73 13.65 0.43 -22.26
N VAL A 74 12.47 -0.11 -22.62
CA VAL A 74 11.91 -1.31 -21.99
C VAL A 74 12.85 -2.50 -22.15
N ASN A 75 13.36 -2.73 -23.36
CA ASN A 75 14.30 -3.82 -23.61
C ASN A 75 15.62 -3.62 -22.85
N ALA A 76 16.13 -2.40 -22.76
CA ALA A 76 17.32 -2.10 -21.96
C ALA A 76 17.09 -2.40 -20.48
N LEU A 77 15.94 -2.00 -19.92
CA LEU A 77 15.57 -2.29 -18.54
C LEU A 77 15.49 -3.79 -18.28
N LEU A 78 14.76 -4.54 -19.12
CA LEU A 78 14.64 -6.00 -19.01
C LEU A 78 16.01 -6.69 -19.09
N THR A 79 16.87 -6.24 -20.01
CA THR A 79 18.25 -6.77 -20.14
C THR A 79 19.07 -6.54 -18.88
N GLN A 80 18.94 -5.38 -18.25
CA GLN A 80 19.68 -5.08 -17.01
C GLN A 80 19.11 -5.87 -15.83
N MET A 81 17.79 -6.01 -15.73
CA MET A 81 17.16 -6.90 -14.72
C MET A 81 17.67 -8.34 -14.85
N ASP A 82 17.77 -8.86 -16.07
CA ASP A 82 18.27 -10.23 -16.30
C ASP A 82 19.73 -10.41 -15.85
N LYS A 83 20.56 -9.35 -15.93
CA LYS A 83 21.91 -9.37 -15.35
C LYS A 83 21.91 -9.40 -13.83
N LEU A 84 21.02 -8.66 -13.20
CA LEU A 84 20.95 -8.61 -11.73
C LEU A 84 20.52 -9.95 -11.13
N LYS A 85 19.73 -10.75 -11.84
CA LYS A 85 19.25 -12.07 -11.38
C LYS A 85 20.35 -13.07 -11.08
N SER A 86 21.51 -12.97 -11.72
CA SER A 86 22.64 -13.88 -11.45
C SER A 86 23.38 -13.53 -10.16
N SER A 87 23.08 -12.38 -9.55
CA SER A 87 23.75 -11.92 -8.34
C SER A 87 23.06 -12.50 -7.09
N PRO A 88 23.78 -13.25 -6.23
CA PRO A 88 23.18 -13.97 -5.10
C PRO A 88 22.74 -13.04 -3.95
N ASN A 89 23.11 -11.77 -4.00
CA ASN A 89 22.80 -10.74 -3.01
C ASN A 89 21.77 -9.71 -3.52
N VAL A 90 20.97 -10.06 -4.53
CA VAL A 90 19.96 -9.18 -5.11
C VAL A 90 18.57 -9.78 -5.00
N ILE A 91 17.60 -8.95 -4.60
CA ILE A 91 16.17 -9.25 -4.65
C ILE A 91 15.49 -8.18 -5.50
N ILE A 92 14.80 -8.61 -6.55
CA ILE A 92 14.01 -7.71 -7.41
C ILE A 92 12.54 -7.83 -7.03
N LEU A 93 11.92 -6.69 -6.71
CA LEU A 93 10.50 -6.55 -6.42
C LEU A 93 9.85 -5.75 -7.53
N THR A 94 8.71 -6.20 -8.03
CA THR A 94 7.96 -5.46 -9.06
C THR A 94 6.50 -5.36 -8.67
N THR A 95 5.87 -4.21 -8.89
CA THR A 95 4.44 -4.01 -8.65
C THR A 95 3.72 -3.73 -9.98
N SER A 96 2.44 -4.10 -10.04
CA SER A 96 1.55 -3.68 -11.12
C SER A 96 0.15 -3.42 -10.59
N ASN A 97 -0.46 -2.30 -10.98
CA ASN A 97 -1.87 -2.04 -10.64
C ASN A 97 -2.86 -2.70 -11.61
N ILE A 98 -2.39 -3.17 -12.77
CA ILE A 98 -3.26 -3.80 -13.78
C ILE A 98 -3.03 -5.30 -13.79
N THR A 99 -3.88 -6.03 -13.08
CA THR A 99 -3.83 -7.50 -12.99
C THR A 99 -3.93 -8.20 -14.35
N ALA A 100 -4.71 -7.66 -15.28
CA ALA A 100 -4.96 -8.27 -16.58
C ALA A 100 -3.99 -7.85 -17.70
N ALA A 101 -3.18 -6.80 -17.51
CA ALA A 101 -2.39 -6.18 -18.58
C ALA A 101 -0.88 -6.24 -18.37
N ILE A 102 -0.39 -7.04 -17.42
CA ILE A 102 1.04 -7.21 -17.19
C ILE A 102 1.67 -7.82 -18.46
N ASP A 103 2.78 -7.24 -18.92
CA ASP A 103 3.52 -7.76 -20.06
C ASP A 103 4.10 -9.14 -19.73
N ILE A 104 3.92 -10.08 -20.65
CA ILE A 104 4.45 -11.45 -20.58
C ILE A 104 5.95 -11.46 -20.26
N ALA A 105 6.72 -10.47 -20.73
CA ALA A 105 8.15 -10.39 -20.48
C ALA A 105 8.50 -10.22 -18.99
N PHE A 106 7.64 -9.56 -18.20
CA PHE A 106 7.79 -9.49 -16.73
C PHE A 106 7.28 -10.77 -16.06
N VAL A 107 6.15 -11.29 -16.52
CA VAL A 107 5.52 -12.50 -15.98
C VAL A 107 6.43 -13.73 -16.14
N ASP A 108 7.09 -13.89 -17.29
CA ASP A 108 8.02 -15.00 -17.54
C ASP A 108 9.31 -14.87 -16.72
N ARG A 109 9.61 -13.67 -16.25
CA ARG A 109 10.82 -13.34 -15.47
C ARG A 109 10.60 -13.41 -13.96
N ALA A 110 9.37 -13.57 -13.49
CA ALA A 110 9.04 -13.58 -12.07
C ALA A 110 9.01 -15.01 -11.52
N ASP A 111 9.83 -15.28 -10.50
CA ASP A 111 9.83 -16.56 -9.78
C ASP A 111 8.56 -16.72 -8.93
N ILE A 112 8.10 -15.63 -8.32
CA ILE A 112 6.90 -15.58 -7.48
C ILE A 112 5.93 -14.55 -8.04
N LYS A 113 4.66 -14.99 -8.18
CA LYS A 113 3.54 -14.14 -8.61
C LYS A 113 2.52 -14.11 -7.49
N ALA A 114 2.31 -12.94 -6.90
CA ALA A 114 1.37 -12.76 -5.81
C ALA A 114 0.34 -11.70 -6.18
N TYR A 115 -0.94 -12.09 -6.18
CA TYR A 115 -2.03 -11.12 -6.29
C TYR A 115 -2.37 -10.58 -4.90
N VAL A 116 -2.34 -9.24 -4.77
CA VAL A 116 -2.74 -8.54 -3.55
C VAL A 116 -4.06 -7.83 -3.83
N GLY A 117 -5.15 -8.43 -3.36
CA GLY A 117 -6.50 -7.87 -3.48
C GLY A 117 -6.79 -6.77 -2.45
N PRO A 118 -8.03 -6.23 -2.45
CA PRO A 118 -8.47 -5.32 -1.41
C PRO A 118 -8.41 -5.98 -0.02
N PRO A 119 -8.19 -5.20 1.05
CA PRO A 119 -8.05 -5.73 2.40
C PRO A 119 -9.31 -6.47 2.85
N THR A 120 -9.11 -7.65 3.46
CA THR A 120 -10.17 -8.44 4.12
C THR A 120 -10.77 -7.67 5.30
N LEU A 121 -11.96 -8.07 5.77
CA LEU A 121 -12.60 -7.43 6.92
C LEU A 121 -11.66 -7.34 8.15
N GLN A 122 -10.94 -8.43 8.44
CA GLN A 122 -9.94 -8.47 9.50
C GLN A 122 -8.82 -7.43 9.26
N ALA A 123 -8.27 -7.36 8.05
CA ALA A 123 -7.24 -6.39 7.72
C ALA A 123 -7.76 -4.95 7.81
N ARG A 124 -9.00 -4.69 7.36
CA ARG A 124 -9.65 -3.38 7.50
C ARG A 124 -9.79 -2.97 8.95
N TYR A 125 -10.26 -3.89 9.80
CA TYR A 125 -10.36 -3.65 11.24
C TYR A 125 -9.00 -3.32 11.84
N GLU A 126 -7.95 -4.09 11.57
CA GLU A 126 -6.62 -3.84 12.13
C GLU A 126 -6.01 -2.51 11.64
N ILE A 127 -6.23 -2.14 10.37
CA ILE A 127 -5.80 -0.84 9.85
C ILE A 127 -6.50 0.28 10.62
N LEU A 128 -7.83 0.26 10.70
CA LEU A 128 -8.60 1.29 11.40
C LEU A 128 -8.27 1.31 12.91
N ARG A 129 -8.09 0.15 13.54
CA ARG A 129 -7.64 0.00 14.92
C ARG A 129 -6.31 0.69 15.16
N SER A 130 -5.32 0.43 14.30
CA SER A 130 -3.99 1.05 14.41
C SER A 130 -4.06 2.57 14.28
N CYS A 131 -4.89 3.08 13.36
CA CYS A 131 -5.12 4.52 13.22
C CYS A 131 -5.79 5.11 14.47
N LEU A 132 -6.81 4.45 15.01
CA LEU A 132 -7.51 4.91 16.20
C LEU A 132 -6.59 4.93 17.43
N GLN A 133 -5.77 3.88 17.61
CA GLN A 133 -4.76 3.83 18.66
C GLN A 133 -3.75 4.97 18.54
N GLU A 134 -3.33 5.32 17.33
CA GLU A 134 -2.41 6.42 17.07
C GLU A 134 -3.03 7.80 17.40
N LEU A 135 -4.31 8.00 17.07
CA LEU A 135 -5.04 9.23 17.42
C LEU A 135 -5.26 9.37 18.93
N ILE A 136 -5.46 8.25 19.64
CA ILE A 136 -5.51 8.24 21.12
C ILE A 136 -4.12 8.53 21.69
N ARG A 137 -3.07 7.88 21.17
CA ARG A 137 -1.68 8.06 21.62
C ARG A 137 -1.20 9.50 21.50
N THR A 138 -1.61 10.19 20.42
CA THR A 138 -1.27 11.59 20.15
C THR A 138 -2.17 12.59 20.89
N GLY A 139 -3.24 12.12 21.56
CA GLY A 139 -4.16 12.97 22.31
C GLY A 139 -5.14 13.77 21.44
N ILE A 140 -5.26 13.46 20.15
CA ILE A 140 -6.26 14.07 19.25
C ILE A 140 -7.67 13.64 19.67
N ILE A 141 -7.80 12.38 20.09
CA ILE A 141 -9.02 11.82 20.65
C ILE A 141 -8.91 11.82 22.16
N SER A 142 -9.95 12.31 22.83
CA SER A 142 -9.97 12.38 24.28
C SER A 142 -9.96 10.98 24.89
N ASN A 143 -9.07 10.78 25.86
CA ASN A 143 -9.08 9.58 26.68
C ASN A 143 -10.40 9.56 27.48
N ILE A 144 -11.30 8.61 27.20
CA ILE A 144 -12.56 8.54 27.94
C ILE A 144 -12.18 8.17 29.39
N GLN A 145 -12.21 9.15 30.30
CA GLN A 145 -11.90 8.96 31.73
C GLN A 145 -10.43 8.64 32.03
N GLY A 146 -9.74 9.58 32.67
CA GLY A 146 -8.33 9.44 33.04
C GLY A 146 -8.05 8.14 33.79
N SER A 147 -6.90 7.53 33.48
CA SER A 147 -6.33 6.32 34.10
C SER A 147 -6.76 4.98 33.46
N SER A 148 -6.22 4.68 32.27
CA SER A 148 -5.71 3.36 31.82
C SER A 148 -5.36 3.46 30.33
N GLN A 149 -4.29 2.81 29.86
CA GLN A 149 -4.00 2.71 28.43
C GLN A 149 -5.17 2.01 27.73
N TYR A 150 -5.85 2.70 26.81
CA TYR A 150 -6.90 2.11 25.97
C TYR A 150 -6.30 1.15 24.96
N ILE A 151 -6.28 -0.13 25.30
CA ILE A 151 -5.87 -1.18 24.37
C ILE A 151 -7.14 -1.72 23.72
N LEU A 152 -7.44 -1.22 22.52
CA LEU A 152 -8.42 -1.84 21.65
C LEU A 152 -8.00 -3.29 21.38
N SER A 153 -8.92 -4.25 21.51
CA SER A 153 -8.64 -5.65 21.20
C SER A 153 -8.46 -5.86 19.70
N ASP A 154 -7.62 -6.83 19.32
CA ASP A 154 -7.53 -7.27 17.93
C ASP A 154 -8.84 -7.92 17.46
N TYR A 155 -8.95 -8.10 16.15
CA TYR A 155 -10.16 -8.62 15.51
C TYR A 155 -10.50 -10.05 15.98
N VAL A 156 -9.50 -10.89 16.20
CA VAL A 156 -9.70 -12.30 16.59
C VAL A 156 -10.32 -12.37 17.97
N THR A 157 -9.75 -11.65 18.93
CA THR A 157 -10.26 -11.53 20.31
C THR A 157 -11.67 -10.94 20.33
N LEU A 158 -11.94 -9.91 19.52
CA LEU A 158 -13.29 -9.34 19.40
C LEU A 158 -14.30 -10.39 18.90
N LYS A 159 -13.93 -11.14 17.86
CA LYS A 159 -14.78 -12.18 17.27
C LYS A 159 -15.08 -13.32 18.25
N GLU A 160 -14.09 -13.75 19.02
CA GLU A 160 -14.27 -14.74 20.09
C GLU A 160 -15.26 -14.25 21.15
N LYS A 161 -15.12 -13.01 21.62
CA LYS A 161 -16.05 -12.41 22.59
C LYS A 161 -17.48 -12.30 22.05
N LEU A 162 -17.65 -11.96 20.77
CA LEU A 162 -18.97 -11.94 20.13
C LEU A 162 -19.62 -13.33 20.08
N ASN A 163 -18.83 -14.38 19.83
CA ASN A 163 -19.34 -15.75 19.77
C ASN A 163 -19.73 -16.31 21.14
N MET A 164 -19.01 -15.94 22.20
CA MET A 164 -19.26 -16.42 23.56
C MET A 164 -20.54 -15.85 24.20
N HIS A 165 -21.26 -14.94 23.54
CA HIS A 165 -22.45 -14.27 24.07
C HIS A 165 -22.25 -13.78 25.52
N GLU A 166 -21.02 -13.34 25.85
CA GLU A 166 -20.73 -12.67 27.11
C GLU A 166 -21.38 -11.28 27.07
N ILE A 167 -22.70 -11.26 27.26
CA ILE A 167 -23.49 -10.07 27.57
C ILE A 167 -23.23 -9.79 29.05
N GLN A 168 -22.01 -9.39 29.38
CA GLN A 168 -21.74 -8.70 30.64
C GLN A 168 -21.54 -7.23 30.33
N GLU A 169 -22.38 -6.43 31.00
CA GLU A 169 -22.57 -5.00 30.80
C GLU A 169 -21.25 -4.21 30.72
N ALA A 170 -21.15 -3.44 29.63
CA ALA A 170 -20.54 -2.12 29.56
C ALA A 170 -19.07 -1.98 30.02
N GLN A 171 -18.15 -2.67 29.36
CA GLN A 171 -16.84 -2.05 29.13
C GLN A 171 -16.95 -1.15 27.89
N THR A 172 -16.82 0.16 28.07
CA THR A 172 -16.79 1.18 26.99
C THR A 172 -15.88 0.75 25.83
N THR A 173 -14.77 0.06 26.14
CA THR A 173 -13.83 -0.51 25.17
C THR A 173 -14.46 -1.54 24.24
N PHE A 174 -15.32 -2.43 24.75
CA PHE A 174 -15.99 -3.45 23.94
C PHE A 174 -16.98 -2.81 22.95
N HIS A 175 -17.74 -1.82 23.40
CA HIS A 175 -18.63 -1.04 22.53
C HIS A 175 -17.84 -0.36 21.41
N LEU A 176 -16.70 0.25 21.74
CA LEU A 176 -15.83 0.91 20.77
C LEU A 176 -15.25 -0.07 19.75
N CYS A 177 -14.85 -1.27 20.18
CA CYS A 177 -14.39 -2.33 19.28
C CYS A 177 -15.51 -2.82 18.34
N LYS A 178 -16.76 -2.91 18.83
CA LYS A 178 -17.91 -3.24 17.99
C LYS A 178 -18.18 -2.16 16.93
N GLN A 179 -18.18 -0.88 17.32
CA GLN A 179 -18.34 0.21 16.35
C GLN A 179 -17.19 0.26 15.34
N LEU A 180 -15.97 -0.05 15.77
CA LEU A 180 -14.82 -0.15 14.88
C LEU A 180 -14.98 -1.31 13.87
N ALA A 181 -15.58 -2.43 14.27
CA ALA A 181 -15.94 -3.52 13.35
C ALA A 181 -17.01 -3.07 12.35
N GLU A 182 -18.04 -2.35 12.79
CA GLU A 182 -19.05 -1.76 11.88
C GLU A 182 -18.43 -0.77 10.89
N ALA A 183 -17.46 0.05 11.33
CA ALA A 183 -16.68 0.91 10.45
C ALA A 183 -15.86 0.10 9.44
N ALA A 184 -15.23 -0.99 9.86
CA ALA A 184 -14.49 -1.88 8.97
C ALA A 184 -15.40 -2.57 7.94
N GLU A 185 -16.62 -2.95 8.31
CA GLU A 185 -17.64 -3.47 7.38
C GLU A 185 -18.05 -2.41 6.35
N ALA A 186 -18.31 -1.18 6.79
CA ALA A 186 -18.65 -0.06 5.90
C ALA A 186 -17.55 0.27 4.88
N CYS A 187 -16.29 -0.09 5.17
CA CYS A 187 -15.15 0.12 4.30
C CYS A 187 -14.90 -1.00 3.28
N GLU A 188 -15.86 -1.89 3.04
CA GLU A 188 -15.74 -2.93 2.02
C GLU A 188 -15.39 -2.33 0.64
N GLY A 189 -14.44 -2.96 -0.06
CA GLY A 189 -13.93 -2.52 -1.36
C GLY A 189 -12.91 -1.37 -1.31
N LEU A 190 -12.77 -0.66 -0.18
CA LEU A 190 -11.83 0.44 -0.08
C LEU A 190 -10.36 -0.02 -0.06
N SER A 191 -9.49 0.75 -0.72
CA SER A 191 -8.05 0.50 -0.73
C SER A 191 -7.40 0.77 0.63
N GLY A 192 -6.25 0.15 0.92
CA GLY A 192 -5.48 0.45 2.12
C GLY A 192 -5.09 1.94 2.26
N ARG A 193 -4.88 2.64 1.14
CA ARG A 193 -4.62 4.09 1.10
C ARG A 193 -5.84 4.88 1.58
N THR A 194 -7.03 4.52 1.08
CA THR A 194 -8.31 5.14 1.50
C THR A 194 -8.59 4.88 2.97
N LEU A 195 -8.38 3.64 3.45
CA LEU A 195 -8.57 3.29 4.86
C LEU A 195 -7.70 4.12 5.81
N ARG A 196 -6.42 4.35 5.46
CA ARG A 196 -5.51 5.19 6.28
C ARG A 196 -5.85 6.69 6.21
N LYS A 197 -6.50 7.13 5.13
CA LYS A 197 -6.97 8.52 4.96
C LYS A 197 -8.30 8.77 5.70
N LEU A 198 -9.10 7.74 5.92
CA LEU A 198 -10.44 7.83 6.50
C LEU A 198 -10.49 8.56 7.86
N PRO A 199 -9.60 8.29 8.84
CA PRO A 199 -9.65 8.99 10.13
C PRO A 199 -9.41 10.50 9.99
N PHE A 200 -8.55 10.91 9.05
CA PHE A 200 -8.30 12.32 8.75
C PHE A 200 -9.54 12.98 8.15
N LEU A 201 -10.18 12.34 7.16
CA LEU A 201 -11.40 12.85 6.53
C LEU A 201 -12.56 12.95 7.54
N ALA A 202 -12.70 11.93 8.39
CA ALA A 202 -13.72 11.91 9.42
C ALA A 202 -13.48 13.01 10.46
N HIS A 203 -12.23 13.20 10.93
CA HIS A 203 -11.90 14.25 11.87
C HIS A 203 -12.12 15.65 11.28
N ALA A 204 -11.75 15.87 10.02
CA ALA A 204 -11.97 17.13 9.31
C ALA A 204 -13.46 17.47 9.11
N ALA A 205 -14.34 16.47 9.14
CA ALA A 205 -15.79 16.64 9.04
C ALA A 205 -16.46 16.94 10.40
N LEU A 206 -15.72 16.99 11.51
CA LEU A 206 -16.28 17.27 12.83
C LEU A 206 -16.39 18.78 13.11
N ASP A 207 -17.45 19.16 13.82
CA ASP A 207 -17.70 20.57 14.18
C ASP A 207 -16.68 21.15 15.17
N ASN A 208 -16.06 20.31 16.01
CA ASN A 208 -15.06 20.72 17.01
C ASN A 208 -13.79 19.85 16.91
N PRO A 209 -12.65 20.40 16.47
CA PRO A 209 -11.44 19.65 16.21
C PRO A 209 -10.56 19.42 17.46
N TYR A 210 -10.82 20.10 18.58
CA TYR A 210 -9.87 20.20 19.71
C TYR A 210 -10.10 19.19 20.86
N CYS A 211 -11.15 18.37 20.78
CA CYS A 211 -11.40 17.27 21.71
C CYS A 211 -12.46 16.36 21.10
N CYS A 212 -12.03 15.27 20.45
CA CYS A 212 -12.93 14.37 19.76
C CYS A 212 -13.30 13.17 20.63
N ASP A 213 -14.59 12.94 20.85
CA ASP A 213 -15.12 11.70 21.42
C ASP A 213 -14.91 10.54 20.43
N PRO A 214 -14.29 9.41 20.85
CA PRO A 214 -14.07 8.25 19.98
C PRO A 214 -15.35 7.74 19.31
N ASN A 215 -16.49 7.76 20.00
CA ASN A 215 -17.75 7.27 19.44
C ASN A 215 -18.23 8.19 18.31
N LYS A 216 -18.16 9.52 18.51
CA LYS A 216 -18.47 10.50 17.46
C LYS A 216 -17.55 10.30 16.24
N LEU A 217 -16.24 10.13 16.44
CA LEU A 217 -15.31 9.90 15.32
C LEU A 217 -15.67 8.64 14.54
N LEU A 218 -15.89 7.51 15.22
CA LEU A 218 -16.21 6.25 14.55
C LEU A 218 -17.52 6.32 13.76
N ASN A 219 -18.55 6.97 14.30
CA ASN A 219 -19.78 7.21 13.57
C ASN A 219 -19.52 8.06 12.31
N THR A 220 -18.75 9.14 12.42
CA THR A 220 -18.37 9.96 11.26
C THR A 220 -17.49 9.19 10.26
N MET A 221 -16.64 8.26 10.73
CA MET A 221 -15.87 7.36 9.87
C MET A 221 -16.77 6.40 9.09
N ILE A 222 -17.81 5.83 9.71
CA ILE A 222 -18.80 4.98 9.04
C ILE A 222 -19.48 5.76 7.90
N ASP A 223 -19.95 6.97 8.18
CA ASP A 223 -20.63 7.81 7.18
C ASP A 223 -19.68 8.26 6.07
N THR A 224 -18.43 8.56 6.41
CA THR A 224 -17.40 8.92 5.42
C THR A 224 -17.01 7.73 4.55
N ALA A 225 -16.88 6.54 5.12
CA ALA A 225 -16.61 5.31 4.37
C ALA A 225 -17.73 4.99 3.38
N ARG A 226 -19.00 5.14 3.79
CA ARG A 226 -20.16 4.96 2.91
C ARG A 226 -20.17 5.95 1.74
N ARG A 227 -19.79 7.21 1.98
CA ARG A 227 -19.64 8.23 0.93
C ARG A 227 -18.52 7.89 -0.05
N GLU A 228 -17.32 7.60 0.45
CA GLU A 228 -16.17 7.20 -0.39
C GLU A 228 -16.49 5.95 -1.23
N ARG A 229 -17.27 5.00 -0.67
CA ARG A 229 -17.73 3.82 -1.41
C ARG A 229 -18.72 4.16 -2.51
N SER A 230 -19.65 5.10 -2.28
CA SER A 230 -20.60 5.53 -3.31
C SER A 230 -19.95 6.27 -4.48
N GLU A 231 -18.72 6.75 -4.31
CA GLU A 231 -17.93 7.40 -5.36
C GLU A 231 -17.04 6.41 -6.14
N LEU A 232 -16.97 5.14 -5.73
CA LEU A 232 -16.26 4.11 -6.49
C LEU A 232 -17.07 3.75 -7.74
N PRO A 233 -16.43 3.66 -8.92
CA PRO A 233 -17.08 3.14 -10.12
C PRO A 233 -17.44 1.65 -9.93
N ASP A 234 -18.63 1.26 -10.42
CA ASP A 234 -19.15 -0.11 -10.40
C ASP A 234 -18.23 -1.14 -11.08
#